data_AF-A0A2V7U2N7-F1
#
_entry.id   AF-A0A2V7U2N7-F1
#
_cell.length_a   1.000
_cell.length_b   1.000
_cell.length_c   1.000
_cell.angle_alpha   90.00
_cell.angle_beta   90.00
_cell.angle_gamma   90.00
#
_symmetry.space_group_name_H-M   'P 1'
#
loop_
_entity.id
_entity.type
_entity.pdbx_description
1 polymer ?
#
loop_
_entity_poly.entity_id
_entity_poly.type
_entity_poly.pdbx_seq_one_letter_code
_entity_poly.pdbx_strand_id
1 'polypeptide(L)'
;MSDTAFLPRARRKRLGLTPRQERTFNLLAAALVSAMVLGWAVSIGDQYLQRQESEETTPTPARLLASRLTDPRTPETAYLDDAQLDFLDTLRGRSGKLQAAFRAPGDTLTSPSEQRAPELSARFEAPSGREMASEDFTAPRDPGVYKLAVEMNKATRAIDDLRVITLVPFAEKKNDRIGLYYLGRWPFEGKGPPPRPSYANPTGFVEVTRENQDTAVSEHFKLRDFLTKDQFDVWPKYLLIDSRLIDKLELIVQELEEEGHPVEHVQIMSGFRTPIYNHSGGNTGGRASLSRHMYGDAADIFVDNDRNGVMDDLNGDGRVDPADSEVVARAAERVEAKYPALVGGVGIYPACCGHGPFTHVDVRGYRARWRGTGNG
;
A
#
# COMPACT_ATOMS: atom_id res chain seq x y z
N MET A 1 -78.62 28.73 -79.80
CA MET A 1 -77.87 28.98 -81.04
C MET A 1 -76.55 29.62 -80.66
N SER A 2 -75.44 29.07 -81.17
CA SER A 2 -74.08 29.65 -81.23
C SER A 2 -73.37 29.98 -79.92
N ASP A 3 -72.05 29.87 -79.76
CA ASP A 3 -70.97 29.29 -80.56
C ASP A 3 -69.78 29.14 -79.59
N THR A 4 -69.25 27.93 -79.41
CA THR A 4 -68.04 27.67 -78.61
C THR A 4 -66.83 27.65 -79.54
N ALA A 5 -66.07 28.75 -79.52
CA ALA A 5 -64.82 28.88 -80.27
C ALA A 5 -63.69 28.02 -79.65
N PHE A 6 -63.16 27.10 -80.45
CA PHE A 6 -61.97 26.29 -80.16
C PHE A 6 -60.69 27.13 -80.24
N LEU A 7 -59.83 27.05 -79.22
CA LEU A 7 -58.43 27.49 -79.28
C LEU A 7 -57.51 26.34 -79.75
N PRO A 8 -56.49 26.60 -80.60
CA PRO A 8 -55.57 25.58 -81.09
C PRO A 8 -54.44 25.24 -80.10
N ARG A 9 -54.02 23.97 -80.09
CA ARG A 9 -52.91 23.41 -79.29
C ARG A 9 -51.54 23.95 -79.72
N ALA A 10 -50.80 24.54 -78.78
CA ALA A 10 -49.37 24.82 -78.93
C ALA A 10 -48.53 23.54 -78.75
N ARG A 11 -47.76 23.18 -79.79
CA ARG A 11 -46.76 22.09 -79.78
C ARG A 11 -45.53 22.50 -78.95
N ARG A 12 -45.33 21.93 -77.76
CA ARG A 12 -44.02 21.96 -77.06
C ARG A 12 -43.08 20.94 -77.71
N LYS A 13 -42.03 21.40 -78.41
CA LYS A 13 -40.90 20.55 -78.82
C LYS A 13 -40.10 20.17 -77.56
N ARG A 14 -40.08 18.88 -77.18
CA ARG A 14 -39.11 18.36 -76.19
C ARG A 14 -37.75 18.22 -76.89
N LEU A 15 -36.74 18.94 -76.41
CA LEU A 15 -35.33 18.73 -76.77
C LEU A 15 -34.83 17.51 -75.99
N GLY A 16 -34.87 16.33 -76.62
CA GLY A 16 -34.25 15.12 -76.09
C GLY A 16 -32.79 15.00 -76.55
N LEU A 17 -31.95 14.35 -75.75
CA LEU A 17 -30.60 13.95 -76.15
C LEU A 17 -30.70 13.06 -77.40
N THR A 18 -29.78 13.25 -78.35
CA THR A 18 -29.71 12.35 -79.50
C THR A 18 -29.30 10.94 -79.05
N PRO A 19 -29.64 9.88 -79.79
CA PRO A 19 -29.31 8.49 -79.40
C PRO A 19 -27.82 8.25 -79.14
N ARG A 20 -26.94 9.05 -79.77
CA ARG A 20 -25.49 9.02 -79.51
C ARG A 20 -25.12 9.69 -78.19
N GLN A 21 -25.76 10.82 -77.86
CA GLN A 21 -25.54 11.54 -76.60
C GLN A 21 -26.08 10.77 -75.40
N GLU A 22 -27.20 10.06 -75.56
CA GLU A 22 -27.74 9.19 -74.51
C GLU A 22 -26.82 8.00 -74.23
N ARG A 23 -26.22 7.40 -75.27
CA ARG A 23 -25.22 6.33 -75.10
C ARG A 23 -23.95 6.82 -74.41
N THR A 24 -23.42 7.98 -74.79
CA THR A 24 -22.23 8.53 -74.11
C THR A 24 -22.55 8.93 -72.67
N PHE A 25 -23.72 9.51 -72.41
CA PHE A 25 -24.16 9.80 -71.04
C PHE A 25 -24.26 8.54 -70.18
N ASN A 26 -24.90 7.48 -70.70
CA ASN A 26 -25.03 6.21 -69.98
C ASN A 26 -23.67 5.54 -69.71
N LEU A 27 -22.73 5.61 -70.66
CA LEU A 27 -21.37 5.09 -70.46
C LEU A 27 -20.61 5.87 -69.38
N LEU A 28 -20.71 7.20 -69.39
CA LEU A 28 -20.08 8.05 -68.37
C LEU A 28 -20.70 7.84 -66.98
N ALA A 29 -22.03 7.72 -66.92
CA ALA A 29 -22.74 7.43 -65.67
C ALA A 29 -22.36 6.03 -65.13
N ALA A 30 -22.29 5.02 -65.98
CA ALA A 30 -21.86 3.68 -65.60
C ALA A 30 -20.41 3.69 -65.08
N ALA A 31 -19.49 4.37 -65.78
CA ALA A 31 -18.10 4.49 -65.35
C ALA A 31 -17.97 5.19 -63.97
N LEU A 32 -18.74 6.25 -63.75
CA LEU A 32 -18.75 6.97 -62.47
C LEU A 32 -19.24 6.08 -61.32
N VAL A 33 -20.36 5.37 -61.54
CA VAL A 33 -20.92 4.45 -60.53
C VAL A 33 -19.92 3.32 -60.24
N SER A 34 -19.31 2.72 -61.27
CA SER A 34 -18.29 1.69 -61.08
C SER A 34 -17.09 2.20 -60.29
N ALA A 35 -16.60 3.41 -60.57
CA ALA A 35 -15.50 4.01 -59.80
C ALA A 35 -15.87 4.26 -58.34
N MET A 36 -17.11 4.69 -58.08
CA MET A 36 -17.59 4.94 -56.72
C MET A 36 -17.75 3.65 -55.91
N VAL A 37 -18.26 2.58 -56.55
CA VAL A 37 -18.35 1.24 -55.95
C VAL A 37 -16.96 0.67 -55.68
N LEU A 38 -16.01 0.84 -56.59
CA LEU A 38 -14.63 0.39 -56.38
C LEU A 38 -13.97 1.15 -55.22
N GLY A 39 -14.15 2.46 -55.15
CA GLY A 39 -13.66 3.28 -54.04
C GLY A 39 -14.27 2.89 -52.70
N TRP A 40 -15.57 2.56 -52.68
CA TRP A 40 -16.24 2.01 -51.50
C TRP A 40 -15.68 0.64 -51.09
N ALA A 41 -15.47 -0.26 -52.04
CA ALA A 41 -14.92 -1.59 -51.77
C ALA A 41 -13.48 -1.51 -51.23
N VAL A 42 -12.65 -0.63 -51.78
CA VAL A 42 -11.29 -0.37 -51.29
C VAL A 42 -11.33 0.23 -49.88
N SER A 43 -12.19 1.22 -49.62
CA SER A 43 -12.35 1.83 -48.29
C SER A 43 -12.79 0.82 -47.22
N ILE A 44 -13.75 -0.06 -47.56
CA ILE A 44 -14.18 -1.14 -46.66
C ILE A 44 -13.05 -2.14 -46.42
N GLY A 45 -12.28 -2.49 -47.47
CA GLY A 45 -11.12 -3.38 -47.35
C GLY A 45 -10.02 -2.79 -46.46
N ASP A 46 -9.71 -1.50 -46.64
CA ASP A 46 -8.72 -0.77 -45.85
C ASP A 46 -9.14 -0.67 -44.38
N GLN A 47 -10.42 -0.38 -44.10
CA GLN A 47 -10.96 -0.44 -42.75
C GLN A 47 -10.90 -1.85 -42.15
N TYR A 48 -11.08 -2.90 -42.94
CA TYR A 48 -11.02 -4.27 -42.44
C TYR A 48 -9.59 -4.68 -42.09
N LEU A 49 -8.60 -4.27 -42.90
CA LEU A 49 -7.18 -4.49 -42.63
C LEU A 49 -6.70 -3.69 -41.41
N GLN A 50 -7.05 -2.41 -41.31
CA GLN A 50 -6.77 -1.61 -40.10
C GLN A 50 -7.41 -2.20 -38.85
N ARG A 51 -8.62 -2.76 -38.95
CA ARG A 51 -9.31 -3.41 -37.85
C ARG A 51 -8.66 -4.74 -37.44
N GLN A 52 -8.09 -5.48 -38.39
CA GLN A 52 -7.30 -6.68 -38.09
C GLN A 52 -5.98 -6.33 -37.38
N GLU A 53 -5.26 -5.30 -37.83
CA GLU A 53 -4.03 -4.83 -37.15
C GLU A 53 -4.30 -4.29 -35.74
N SER A 54 -5.50 -3.75 -35.49
CA SER A 54 -5.90 -3.26 -34.15
C SER A 54 -6.61 -4.31 -33.28
N GLU A 55 -7.09 -5.43 -33.84
CA GLU A 55 -7.64 -6.55 -33.07
C GLU A 55 -6.56 -7.51 -32.54
N GLU A 56 -5.32 -7.46 -33.04
CA GLU A 56 -4.21 -8.29 -32.55
C GLU A 56 -3.56 -7.81 -31.25
N THR A 57 -3.93 -6.63 -30.71
CA THR A 57 -3.43 -6.19 -29.41
C THR A 57 -4.53 -5.57 -28.56
N THR A 58 -4.93 -6.31 -27.53
CA THR A 58 -5.80 -5.91 -26.41
C THR A 58 -7.31 -6.08 -26.64
N PRO A 59 -7.96 -7.10 -26.02
CA PRO A 59 -9.40 -7.17 -26.01
C PRO A 59 -10.00 -5.99 -25.23
N THR A 60 -11.07 -5.41 -25.75
CA THR A 60 -11.80 -4.32 -25.08
C THR A 60 -12.41 -4.81 -23.76
N PRO A 61 -12.53 -3.95 -22.73
CA PRO A 61 -13.11 -4.33 -21.43
C PRO A 61 -14.48 -5.01 -21.55
N ALA A 62 -15.31 -4.55 -22.49
CA ALA A 62 -16.62 -5.14 -22.77
C ALA A 62 -16.55 -6.56 -23.37
N ARG A 63 -15.57 -6.86 -24.24
CA ARG A 63 -15.34 -8.21 -24.78
C ARG A 63 -14.75 -9.15 -23.73
N LEU A 64 -13.85 -8.64 -22.88
CA LEU A 64 -13.36 -9.38 -21.71
C LEU A 64 -14.51 -9.72 -20.76
N LEU A 65 -15.35 -8.75 -20.41
CA LEU A 65 -16.56 -8.94 -19.60
C LEU A 65 -17.52 -9.97 -20.22
N ALA A 66 -17.84 -9.85 -21.51
CA ALA A 66 -18.74 -10.79 -22.19
C ALA A 66 -18.17 -12.22 -22.26
N SER A 67 -16.87 -12.36 -22.48
CA SER A 67 -16.20 -13.67 -22.50
C SER A 67 -16.13 -14.32 -21.12
N ARG A 68 -15.99 -13.52 -20.04
CA ARG A 68 -15.92 -14.02 -18.66
C ARG A 68 -17.30 -14.31 -18.06
N LEU A 69 -18.34 -13.59 -18.48
CA LEU A 69 -19.73 -13.85 -18.10
C LEU A 69 -20.30 -15.15 -18.69
N THR A 70 -19.66 -15.68 -19.73
CA THR A 70 -20.11 -16.90 -20.43
C THR A 70 -19.27 -18.13 -20.15
N ASP A 71 -18.13 -18.00 -19.45
CA ASP A 71 -17.33 -19.15 -19.01
C ASP A 71 -17.68 -19.55 -17.57
N PRO A 72 -18.39 -20.69 -17.36
CA PRO A 72 -18.78 -21.19 -16.04
C PRO A 72 -17.60 -21.64 -15.16
N ARG A 73 -16.36 -21.57 -15.66
CA ARG A 73 -15.13 -21.87 -14.91
C ARG A 73 -14.43 -20.62 -14.40
N THR A 74 -14.95 -19.44 -14.68
CA THR A 74 -14.38 -18.18 -14.20
C THR A 74 -14.65 -18.03 -12.70
N PRO A 75 -13.62 -17.84 -11.85
CA PRO A 75 -13.84 -17.54 -10.43
C PRO A 75 -14.74 -16.31 -10.28
N GLU A 76 -15.66 -16.30 -9.31
CA GLU A 76 -16.55 -15.14 -9.04
C GLU A 76 -15.77 -13.83 -8.83
N THR A 77 -14.48 -13.92 -8.50
CA THR A 77 -13.54 -12.80 -8.29
C THR A 77 -12.85 -12.28 -9.54
N ALA A 78 -13.00 -12.91 -10.70
CA ALA A 78 -12.27 -12.52 -11.93
C ALA A 78 -12.66 -11.13 -12.49
N TYR A 79 -13.64 -10.47 -11.88
CA TYR A 79 -14.05 -9.11 -12.20
C TYR A 79 -13.34 -8.04 -11.36
N LEU A 80 -12.71 -8.44 -10.24
CA LEU A 80 -11.84 -7.60 -9.41
C LEU A 80 -10.40 -7.77 -9.88
N ASP A 81 -10.03 -7.04 -10.93
CA ASP A 81 -8.66 -7.03 -11.46
C ASP A 81 -7.71 -6.30 -10.51
N ASP A 82 -6.41 -6.63 -10.56
CA ASP A 82 -5.39 -6.03 -9.69
C ASP A 82 -5.36 -4.50 -9.86
N ALA A 83 -5.57 -4.00 -11.08
CA ALA A 83 -5.67 -2.57 -11.40
C ALA A 83 -6.78 -1.82 -10.62
N GLN A 84 -7.84 -2.51 -10.19
CA GLN A 84 -8.91 -1.92 -9.38
C GLN A 84 -8.55 -1.89 -7.88
N LEU A 85 -7.51 -2.63 -7.49
CA LEU A 85 -7.00 -2.74 -6.13
C LEU A 85 -5.71 -1.93 -5.92
N ASP A 86 -5.17 -1.25 -6.94
CA ASP A 86 -3.98 -0.38 -6.86
C ASP A 86 -4.06 0.65 -5.71
N PHE A 87 -5.26 1.06 -5.29
CA PHE A 87 -5.42 1.96 -4.14
C PHE A 87 -4.90 1.33 -2.84
N LEU A 88 -4.90 -0.01 -2.72
CA LEU A 88 -4.32 -0.76 -1.60
C LEU A 88 -2.79 -0.73 -1.60
N ASP A 89 -2.14 -0.45 -2.74
CA ASP A 89 -0.67 -0.31 -2.79
C ASP A 89 -0.19 0.83 -1.91
N THR A 90 -1.03 1.86 -1.71
CA THR A 90 -0.73 2.94 -0.76
C THR A 90 -0.61 2.45 0.69
N LEU A 91 -1.22 1.30 1.02
CA LEU A 91 -1.13 0.66 2.32
C LEU A 91 0.10 -0.26 2.45
N ARG A 92 0.77 -0.59 1.34
CA ARG A 92 1.95 -1.47 1.28
C ARG A 92 3.27 -0.77 1.59
N GLY A 93 3.23 0.55 1.76
CA GLY A 93 4.43 1.35 1.98
C GLY A 93 5.30 1.48 0.72
N ARG A 94 6.46 2.11 0.86
CA ARG A 94 7.44 2.29 -0.21
C ARG A 94 8.20 1.00 -0.52
N SER A 95 8.34 0.11 0.45
CA SER A 95 8.92 -1.24 0.28
C SER A 95 8.01 -2.17 -0.52
N GLY A 96 6.70 -1.91 -0.53
CA GLY A 96 5.68 -2.86 -1.02
C GLY A 96 5.45 -4.06 -0.09
N LYS A 97 6.12 -4.11 1.08
CA LYS A 97 6.14 -5.28 1.97
C LYS A 97 5.26 -5.15 3.20
N LEU A 98 4.60 -4.02 3.43
CA LEU A 98 3.72 -3.87 4.59
C LEU A 98 2.50 -4.80 4.47
N GLN A 99 2.19 -5.47 5.58
CA GLN A 99 1.06 -6.40 5.72
C GLN A 99 0.07 -5.95 6.78
N ALA A 100 0.26 -4.76 7.38
CA ALA A 100 -0.66 -4.16 8.32
C ALA A 100 -0.86 -2.65 8.09
N ALA A 101 -2.11 -2.21 8.10
CA ALA A 101 -2.50 -0.80 8.11
C ALA A 101 -3.08 -0.42 9.47
N PHE A 102 -2.40 0.49 10.18
CA PHE A 102 -2.81 0.97 11.51
C PHE A 102 -3.72 2.20 11.39
N ARG A 103 -4.92 2.17 11.97
CA ARG A 103 -5.89 3.27 11.88
C ARG A 103 -6.56 3.54 13.23
N ALA A 104 -6.85 4.81 13.53
CA ALA A 104 -7.71 5.09 14.67
C ALA A 104 -9.16 4.64 14.36
N PRO A 105 -9.99 4.39 15.37
CA PRO A 105 -11.40 4.05 15.19
C PRO A 105 -12.13 5.05 14.28
N GLY A 106 -12.65 4.57 13.15
CA GLY A 106 -13.39 5.41 12.22
C GLY A 106 -12.54 6.25 11.25
N ASP A 107 -11.23 6.07 11.23
CA ASP A 107 -10.37 6.70 10.20
C ASP A 107 -10.50 5.97 8.86
N THR A 108 -10.36 6.70 7.76
CA THR A 108 -10.35 6.11 6.42
C THR A 108 -9.02 5.38 6.15
N LEU A 109 -9.08 4.23 5.47
CA LEU A 109 -7.90 3.47 5.11
C LEU A 109 -7.02 4.20 4.11
N THR A 110 -7.61 4.76 3.06
CA THR A 110 -6.89 5.52 2.05
C THR A 110 -7.40 6.96 2.03
N SER A 111 -6.56 7.88 1.56
CA SER A 111 -7.06 9.20 1.17
C SER A 111 -8.16 9.04 0.13
N PRO A 112 -9.16 9.95 0.08
CA PRO A 112 -10.12 9.97 -1.00
C PRO A 112 -9.36 10.32 -2.29
N SER A 113 -8.82 9.34 -3.01
CA SER A 113 -8.40 9.58 -4.38
C SER A 113 -9.68 9.79 -5.19
N GLU A 114 -9.67 10.83 -6.01
CA GLU A 114 -10.76 11.21 -6.93
C GLU A 114 -11.11 10.12 -7.97
N GLN A 115 -10.47 8.95 -7.90
CA GLN A 115 -10.60 7.79 -8.78
C GLN A 115 -11.05 6.52 -8.05
N ARG A 116 -11.68 6.63 -6.87
CA ARG A 116 -12.35 5.44 -6.32
C ARG A 116 -13.51 5.08 -7.24
N ALA A 117 -13.50 3.87 -7.79
CA ALA A 117 -14.65 3.35 -8.51
C ALA A 117 -15.83 3.36 -7.51
N PRO A 118 -16.96 4.01 -7.82
CA PRO A 118 -18.07 4.23 -6.88
C PRO A 118 -18.77 2.94 -6.40
N GLU A 119 -18.29 1.77 -6.83
CA GLU A 119 -18.88 0.45 -6.61
C GLU A 119 -18.04 -0.44 -5.66
N LEU A 120 -16.92 0.06 -5.13
CA LEU A 120 -16.06 -0.68 -4.20
C LEU A 120 -16.46 -0.42 -2.75
N SER A 121 -16.54 -1.49 -1.96
CA SER A 121 -16.67 -1.41 -0.51
C SER A 121 -15.71 -2.39 0.20
N ALA A 122 -15.33 -2.06 1.42
CA ALA A 122 -14.54 -2.94 2.27
C ALA A 122 -15.44 -3.85 3.10
N ARG A 123 -15.04 -5.11 3.27
CA ARG A 123 -15.52 -6.00 4.32
C ARG A 123 -14.41 -6.27 5.32
N PHE A 124 -14.73 -6.13 6.59
CA PHE A 124 -13.86 -6.42 7.70
C PHE A 124 -14.39 -7.61 8.47
N GLU A 125 -13.54 -8.61 8.68
CA GLU A 125 -13.84 -9.74 9.56
C GLU A 125 -13.13 -9.53 10.89
N ALA A 126 -13.89 -9.37 11.97
CA ALA A 126 -13.37 -9.27 13.32
C ALA A 126 -12.83 -10.62 13.81
N PRO A 127 -11.97 -10.66 14.85
CA PRO A 127 -11.52 -11.92 15.46
C PRO A 127 -12.67 -12.81 15.97
N SER A 128 -13.82 -12.22 16.31
CA SER A 128 -15.04 -12.94 16.71
C SER A 128 -15.79 -13.60 15.55
N GLY A 129 -15.33 -13.43 14.30
CA GLY A 129 -16.03 -13.83 13.08
C GLY A 129 -17.14 -12.88 12.65
N ARG A 130 -17.34 -11.76 13.35
CA ARG A 130 -18.32 -10.74 12.97
C ARG A 130 -17.82 -9.98 11.73
N GLU A 131 -18.60 -10.02 10.66
CA GLU A 131 -18.36 -9.24 9.45
C GLU A 131 -18.96 -7.83 9.55
N MET A 132 -18.27 -6.85 8.97
CA MET A 132 -18.69 -5.46 8.91
C MET A 132 -18.38 -4.90 7.53
N ALA A 133 -19.35 -4.28 6.86
CA ALA A 133 -19.14 -3.60 5.59
C ALA A 133 -18.86 -2.11 5.80
N SER A 134 -18.03 -1.53 4.94
CA SER A 134 -17.75 -0.10 4.89
C SER A 134 -17.62 0.37 3.45
N GLU A 135 -18.57 1.20 3.00
CA GLU A 135 -18.57 1.81 1.67
C GLU A 135 -17.35 2.73 1.48
N ASP A 136 -16.95 3.44 2.54
CA ASP A 136 -15.86 4.41 2.50
C ASP A 136 -14.49 3.84 2.86
N PHE A 137 -14.36 2.52 3.07
CA PHE A 137 -13.15 1.89 3.59
C PHE A 137 -12.70 2.50 4.92
N THR A 138 -13.67 2.77 5.78
CA THR A 138 -13.47 3.30 7.12
C THR A 138 -13.14 2.15 8.08
N ALA A 139 -12.06 2.31 8.84
CA ALA A 139 -11.64 1.32 9.82
C ALA A 139 -12.76 1.06 10.84
N PRO A 140 -12.98 -0.21 11.25
CA PRO A 140 -13.95 -0.55 12.28
C PRO A 140 -13.78 0.30 13.56
N ARG A 141 -14.87 0.62 14.24
CA ARG A 141 -14.85 1.44 15.47
C ARG A 141 -14.31 0.70 16.68
N ASP A 142 -14.52 -0.62 16.72
CA ASP A 142 -14.01 -1.44 17.81
C ASP A 142 -12.52 -1.73 17.56
N PRO A 143 -11.62 -1.53 18.53
CA PRO A 143 -10.22 -1.88 18.38
C PRO A 143 -10.02 -3.38 18.07
N GLY A 144 -8.96 -3.70 17.32
CA GLY A 144 -8.65 -5.09 16.98
C GLY A 144 -7.91 -5.26 15.66
N VAL A 145 -7.61 -6.53 15.34
CA VAL A 145 -6.99 -6.94 14.08
C VAL A 145 -8.06 -7.53 13.16
N TYR A 146 -8.28 -6.90 12.02
CA TYR A 146 -9.33 -7.27 11.06
C TYR A 146 -8.72 -7.85 9.79
N LYS A 147 -9.32 -8.92 9.27
CA LYS A 147 -9.08 -9.32 7.88
C LYS A 147 -9.83 -8.36 6.95
N LEU A 148 -9.24 -8.10 5.80
CA LEU A 148 -9.82 -7.23 4.78
C LEU A 148 -10.27 -8.06 3.58
N ALA A 149 -11.47 -7.77 3.07
CA ALA A 149 -11.90 -8.16 1.75
C ALA A 149 -12.47 -6.94 1.02
N VAL A 150 -12.39 -6.94 -0.30
CA VAL A 150 -12.97 -5.90 -1.15
C VAL A 150 -14.15 -6.50 -1.90
N GLU A 151 -15.29 -5.81 -1.85
CA GLU A 151 -16.51 -6.19 -2.55
C GLU A 151 -16.82 -5.21 -3.68
N MET A 152 -17.15 -5.75 -4.85
CA MET A 152 -17.65 -5.02 -6.02
C MET A 152 -18.77 -5.80 -6.69
N ASN A 153 -19.95 -5.19 -6.88
CA ASN A 153 -21.06 -5.81 -7.60
C ASN A 153 -21.37 -7.27 -7.15
N LYS A 154 -21.30 -7.54 -5.83
CA LYS A 154 -21.47 -8.86 -5.17
C LYS A 154 -20.31 -9.85 -5.32
N ALA A 155 -19.26 -9.53 -6.08
CA ALA A 155 -18.02 -10.29 -6.04
C ALA A 155 -17.19 -9.82 -4.84
N THR A 156 -16.72 -10.76 -4.01
CA THR A 156 -15.86 -10.47 -2.85
C THR A 156 -14.49 -11.09 -3.05
N ARG A 157 -13.43 -10.29 -2.96
CA ARG A 157 -12.03 -10.75 -2.98
C ARG A 157 -11.39 -10.53 -1.62
N ALA A 158 -10.98 -11.62 -0.98
CA ALA A 158 -10.20 -11.55 0.25
C ALA A 158 -8.79 -10.99 -0.03
N ILE A 159 -8.29 -10.17 0.89
CA ILE A 159 -6.92 -9.64 0.87
C ILE A 159 -6.15 -10.33 2.00
N ASP A 160 -5.62 -11.52 1.70
CA ASP A 160 -5.10 -12.44 2.71
C ASP A 160 -3.79 -11.97 3.36
N ASP A 161 -3.05 -11.11 2.68
CA ASP A 161 -1.73 -10.61 3.06
C ASP A 161 -1.76 -9.17 3.60
N LEU A 162 -2.96 -8.60 3.85
CA LEU A 162 -3.12 -7.30 4.52
C LEU A 162 -4.09 -7.41 5.69
N ARG A 163 -3.70 -6.83 6.82
CA ARG A 163 -4.57 -6.67 8.00
C ARG A 163 -4.84 -5.20 8.25
N VAL A 164 -6.06 -4.92 8.72
CA VAL A 164 -6.40 -3.59 9.23
C VAL A 164 -6.41 -3.66 10.74
N ILE A 165 -5.54 -2.88 11.37
CA ILE A 165 -5.39 -2.85 12.81
C ILE A 165 -6.00 -1.55 13.32
N THR A 166 -7.18 -1.66 13.93
CA THR A 166 -7.83 -0.53 14.60
C THR A 166 -7.20 -0.35 15.98
N LEU A 167 -6.68 0.85 16.23
CA LEU A 167 -6.02 1.21 17.48
C LEU A 167 -7.00 1.35 18.65
N VAL A 168 -6.55 0.99 19.84
CA VAL A 168 -7.14 1.40 21.12
C VAL A 168 -6.81 2.87 21.33
N PRO A 169 -7.81 3.78 21.41
CA PRO A 169 -7.55 5.21 21.56
C PRO A 169 -6.68 5.52 22.78
N PHE A 170 -5.82 6.53 22.68
CA PHE A 170 -4.99 6.95 23.83
C PHE A 170 -5.83 7.33 25.06
N ALA A 171 -7.06 7.79 24.84
CA ALA A 171 -8.02 8.13 25.90
C ALA A 171 -8.41 6.96 26.81
N GLU A 172 -8.22 5.71 26.38
CA GLU A 172 -8.45 4.52 27.22
C GLU A 172 -7.40 4.37 28.34
N LYS A 173 -6.26 5.05 28.19
CA LYS A 173 -5.21 5.08 29.22
C LYS A 173 -5.68 5.82 30.46
N LYS A 174 -5.74 5.09 31.58
CA LYS A 174 -6.07 5.62 32.91
C LYS A 174 -4.79 5.79 33.72
N ASN A 175 -4.40 7.04 33.93
CA ASN A 175 -3.12 7.40 34.56
C ASN A 175 -1.93 6.84 33.79
N ASP A 176 -1.29 5.79 34.27
CA ASP A 176 -0.06 5.21 33.73
C ASP A 176 -0.28 3.83 33.09
N ARG A 177 -1.54 3.39 32.90
CA ARG A 177 -1.86 2.03 32.42
C ARG A 177 -3.14 1.96 31.59
N ILE A 178 -3.26 0.87 30.84
CA ILE A 178 -4.53 0.39 30.27
C ILE A 178 -4.77 -1.00 30.84
N GLY A 179 -5.94 -1.22 31.46
CA GLY A 179 -6.19 -2.45 32.21
C GLY A 179 -5.11 -2.71 33.27
N LEU A 180 -4.43 -3.85 33.16
CA LEU A 180 -3.34 -4.26 34.05
C LEU A 180 -1.94 -3.93 33.49
N TYR A 181 -1.83 -3.48 32.25
CA TYR A 181 -0.54 -3.23 31.58
C TYR A 181 -0.05 -1.81 31.84
N TYR A 182 1.07 -1.69 32.54
CA TYR A 182 1.68 -0.40 32.87
C TYR A 182 2.48 0.13 31.68
N LEU A 183 2.10 1.33 31.23
CA LEU A 183 2.79 2.10 30.20
C LEU A 183 3.73 3.14 30.82
N GLY A 184 3.37 3.72 31.97
CA GLY A 184 4.02 4.93 32.47
C GLY A 184 3.42 6.20 31.85
N ARG A 185 4.16 7.31 31.87
CA ARG A 185 3.71 8.59 31.32
C ARG A 185 4.70 9.10 30.30
N TRP A 186 4.19 9.58 29.17
CA TRP A 186 5.03 10.29 28.21
C TRP A 186 5.52 11.61 28.80
N PRO A 187 6.69 12.11 28.39
CA PRO A 187 7.33 13.29 28.99
C PRO A 187 6.43 14.53 29.05
N PHE A 188 5.63 14.72 28.00
CA PHE A 188 4.73 15.86 27.80
C PHE A 188 3.26 15.54 28.08
N GLU A 189 2.96 14.33 28.56
CA GLU A 189 1.60 13.94 28.91
C GLU A 189 1.06 14.83 30.04
N GLY A 190 0.05 15.65 29.73
CA GLY A 190 -0.55 16.59 30.68
C GLY A 190 0.29 17.84 30.98
N LYS A 191 1.38 18.11 30.23
CA LYS A 191 2.28 19.26 30.45
C LYS A 191 2.23 20.32 29.35
N GLY A 192 1.21 20.28 28.49
CA GLY A 192 1.08 21.17 27.33
C GLY A 192 1.73 20.61 26.05
N PRO A 193 1.72 21.36 24.94
CA PRO A 193 2.26 20.89 23.67
C PRO A 193 3.78 20.67 23.78
N PRO A 194 4.32 19.58 23.21
CA PRO A 194 5.76 19.34 23.19
C PRO A 194 6.50 20.36 22.31
N PRO A 195 7.83 20.54 22.51
CA PRO A 195 8.65 21.41 21.64
C PRO A 195 8.67 20.99 20.16
N ARG A 196 8.42 19.71 19.87
CA ARG A 196 8.28 19.20 18.50
C ARG A 196 7.07 18.27 18.41
N PRO A 197 6.31 18.29 17.30
CA PRO A 197 5.15 17.41 17.09
C PRO A 197 5.49 15.92 17.22
N SER A 198 6.72 15.52 16.89
CA SER A 198 7.20 14.14 17.01
C SER A 198 7.23 13.60 18.44
N TYR A 199 7.07 14.46 19.45
CA TYR A 199 6.98 14.08 20.87
C TYR A 199 5.56 14.24 21.44
N ALA A 200 4.56 14.44 20.58
CA ALA A 200 3.16 14.51 20.98
C ALA A 200 2.69 13.17 21.55
N ASN A 201 1.58 13.21 22.28
CA ASN A 201 0.96 11.99 22.74
C ASN A 201 0.55 11.12 21.53
N PRO A 202 0.71 9.80 21.63
CA PRO A 202 0.22 8.87 20.62
C PRO A 202 -1.29 9.04 20.40
N THR A 203 -1.76 8.73 19.19
CA THR A 203 -3.20 8.71 18.87
C THR A 203 -3.89 7.51 19.50
N GLY A 204 -3.18 6.38 19.60
CA GLY A 204 -3.67 5.14 20.18
C GLY A 204 -2.61 4.05 20.17
N PHE A 205 -3.01 2.86 20.58
CA PHE A 205 -2.15 1.70 20.76
C PHE A 205 -2.68 0.50 19.97
N VAL A 206 -1.77 -0.33 19.45
CA VAL A 206 -2.13 -1.67 18.98
C VAL A 206 -2.35 -2.55 20.20
N GLU A 207 -3.53 -3.15 20.34
CA GLU A 207 -3.78 -4.17 21.36
C GLU A 207 -3.22 -5.51 20.89
N VAL A 208 -2.23 -6.01 21.63
CA VAL A 208 -1.56 -7.27 21.36
C VAL A 208 -1.99 -8.30 22.41
N THR A 209 -2.70 -9.33 21.96
CA THR A 209 -3.17 -10.46 22.77
C THR A 209 -2.26 -11.67 22.54
N ARG A 210 -2.47 -12.74 23.32
CA ARG A 210 -1.73 -13.99 23.13
C ARG A 210 -2.01 -14.61 21.75
N GLU A 211 -3.23 -14.41 21.26
CA GLU A 211 -3.76 -14.98 20.02
C GLU A 211 -3.30 -14.19 18.78
N ASN A 212 -3.08 -12.88 18.89
CA ASN A 212 -2.75 -12.03 17.74
C ASN A 212 -1.26 -11.61 17.67
N GLN A 213 -0.43 -11.90 18.68
CA GLN A 213 0.96 -11.45 18.73
C GLN A 213 1.81 -11.89 17.53
N ASP A 214 1.43 -12.98 16.86
CA ASP A 214 2.09 -13.52 15.67
C ASP A 214 1.58 -12.92 14.35
N THR A 215 0.68 -11.92 14.41
CA THR A 215 0.22 -11.19 13.22
C THR A 215 1.42 -10.53 12.55
N ALA A 216 1.63 -10.85 11.27
CA ALA A 216 2.63 -10.21 10.44
C ALA A 216 2.26 -8.75 10.19
N VAL A 217 3.22 -7.85 10.37
CA VAL A 217 3.09 -6.43 10.04
C VAL A 217 3.81 -6.09 8.72
N SER A 218 4.71 -6.96 8.30
CA SER A 218 5.38 -6.95 6.99
C SER A 218 5.96 -8.34 6.71
N GLU A 219 6.70 -8.49 5.61
CA GLU A 219 7.34 -9.75 5.22
C GLU A 219 8.26 -10.34 6.30
N HIS A 220 9.08 -9.52 6.94
CA HIS A 220 10.08 -9.98 7.91
C HIS A 220 9.65 -9.83 9.37
N PHE A 221 8.58 -9.07 9.66
CA PHE A 221 8.28 -8.64 11.02
C PHE A 221 6.84 -8.94 11.47
N LYS A 222 6.69 -9.25 12.76
CA LYS A 222 5.42 -9.52 13.45
C LYS A 222 5.22 -8.57 14.63
N LEU A 223 3.99 -8.44 15.11
CA LEU A 223 3.66 -7.59 16.26
C LEU A 223 4.51 -7.88 17.50
N ARG A 224 4.74 -9.17 17.80
CA ARG A 224 5.51 -9.60 18.97
C ARG A 224 6.95 -9.09 18.97
N ASP A 225 7.55 -8.90 17.79
CA ASP A 225 8.96 -8.55 17.66
C ASP A 225 9.23 -7.14 18.21
N PHE A 226 8.20 -6.28 18.24
CA PHE A 226 8.28 -4.92 18.75
C PHE A 226 7.80 -4.76 20.20
N LEU A 227 7.36 -5.82 20.87
CA LEU A 227 6.86 -5.72 22.25
C LEU A 227 7.96 -5.29 23.23
N THR A 228 7.56 -4.52 24.25
CA THR A 228 8.44 -4.20 25.37
C THR A 228 8.78 -5.48 26.16
N LYS A 229 10.05 -5.62 26.51
CA LYS A 229 10.61 -6.79 27.20
C LYS A 229 10.40 -6.72 28.72
N ASP A 230 9.15 -6.49 29.14
CA ASP A 230 8.71 -6.44 30.52
C ASP A 230 7.30 -7.03 30.69
N GLN A 231 6.87 -7.16 31.96
CA GLN A 231 5.52 -7.59 32.31
C GLN A 231 5.08 -8.83 31.53
N PHE A 232 5.94 -9.85 31.43
CA PHE A 232 5.81 -10.98 30.50
C PHE A 232 4.46 -11.73 30.64
N ASP A 233 3.93 -11.81 31.86
CA ASP A 233 2.68 -12.51 32.16
C ASP A 233 1.41 -11.63 32.05
N VAL A 234 1.56 -10.33 31.77
CA VAL A 234 0.44 -9.39 31.66
C VAL A 234 -0.04 -9.30 30.21
N TRP A 235 -1.34 -9.56 30.03
CA TRP A 235 -2.03 -9.51 28.74
C TRP A 235 -3.42 -8.86 28.90
N PRO A 236 -3.93 -8.19 27.86
CA PRO A 236 -3.23 -7.81 26.62
C PRO A 236 -2.11 -6.79 26.87
N LYS A 237 -1.19 -6.67 25.91
CA LYS A 237 -0.14 -5.65 25.84
C LYS A 237 -0.57 -4.54 24.88
N TYR A 238 -0.01 -3.35 25.04
CA TYR A 238 -0.32 -2.19 24.20
C TYR A 238 0.96 -1.65 23.56
N LEU A 239 1.02 -1.71 22.24
CA LEU A 239 2.18 -1.42 21.41
C LEU A 239 1.98 -0.10 20.65
N LEU A 240 3.01 0.74 20.59
CA LEU A 240 3.13 1.77 19.56
C LEU A 240 4.06 1.29 18.47
N ILE A 241 3.61 1.40 17.22
CA ILE A 241 4.42 1.09 16.06
C ILE A 241 4.05 2.03 14.92
N ASP A 242 5.04 2.73 14.39
CA ASP A 242 4.89 3.60 13.23
C ASP A 242 5.12 2.78 11.96
N SER A 243 4.17 2.78 11.03
CA SER A 243 4.30 2.02 9.77
C SER A 243 5.51 2.46 8.94
N ARG A 244 5.94 3.72 9.07
CA ARG A 244 7.14 4.23 8.39
C ARG A 244 8.42 3.57 8.91
N LEU A 245 8.46 3.18 10.19
CA LEU A 245 9.58 2.43 10.74
C LEU A 245 9.64 1.05 10.08
N ILE A 246 8.52 0.30 10.08
CA ILE A 246 8.46 -1.04 9.48
C ILE A 246 8.87 -0.97 8.01
N ASP A 247 8.31 -0.01 7.28
CA ASP A 247 8.59 0.20 5.85
C ASP A 247 10.08 0.49 5.60
N LYS A 248 10.70 1.31 6.45
CA LYS A 248 12.13 1.58 6.39
C LYS A 248 12.97 0.34 6.69
N LEU A 249 12.55 -0.50 7.65
CA LEU A 249 13.26 -1.74 7.97
C LEU A 249 13.23 -2.71 6.78
N GLU A 250 12.08 -2.87 6.12
CA GLU A 250 11.97 -3.67 4.89
C GLU A 250 12.82 -3.10 3.74
N LEU A 251 12.88 -1.78 3.58
CA LEU A 251 13.77 -1.15 2.60
C LEU A 251 15.26 -1.35 2.94
N ILE A 252 15.62 -1.42 4.22
CA ILE A 252 16.99 -1.75 4.65
C ILE A 252 17.32 -3.19 4.28
N VAL A 253 16.39 -4.13 4.47
CA VAL A 253 16.54 -5.52 4.01
C VAL A 253 16.80 -5.56 2.50
N GLN A 254 15.96 -4.89 1.71
CA GLN A 254 16.12 -4.83 0.26
C GLN A 254 17.46 -4.22 -0.17
N GLU A 255 17.91 -3.14 0.49
CA GLU A 255 19.21 -2.52 0.19
C GLU A 255 20.38 -3.44 0.56
N LEU A 256 20.30 -4.16 1.69
CA LEU A 256 21.33 -5.13 2.07
C LEU A 256 21.44 -6.26 1.03
N GLU A 257 20.29 -6.79 0.58
CA GLU A 257 20.24 -7.81 -0.46
C GLU A 257 20.79 -7.29 -1.81
N GLU A 258 20.44 -6.05 -2.19
CA GLU A 258 20.99 -5.36 -3.38
C GLU A 258 22.52 -5.20 -3.30
N GLU A 259 23.07 -4.96 -2.10
CA GLU A 259 24.51 -4.87 -1.85
C GLU A 259 25.20 -6.24 -1.74
N GLY A 260 24.46 -7.35 -1.85
CA GLY A 260 24.99 -8.71 -1.83
C GLY A 260 25.09 -9.35 -0.45
N HIS A 261 24.42 -8.77 0.55
CA HIS A 261 24.30 -9.34 1.89
C HIS A 261 22.98 -10.11 2.00
N PRO A 262 22.97 -11.45 2.12
CA PRO A 262 21.74 -12.22 2.25
C PRO A 262 21.05 -11.92 3.60
N VAL A 263 19.73 -11.72 3.57
CA VAL A 263 18.93 -11.44 4.76
C VAL A 263 17.70 -12.35 4.79
N GLU A 264 17.81 -13.44 5.53
CA GLU A 264 16.69 -14.36 5.83
C GLU A 264 15.95 -13.94 7.10
N HIS A 265 16.64 -13.28 8.03
CA HIS A 265 16.06 -12.86 9.30
C HIS A 265 16.75 -11.63 9.90
N VAL A 266 15.93 -10.68 10.33
CA VAL A 266 16.35 -9.50 11.09
C VAL A 266 15.77 -9.59 12.49
N GLN A 267 16.63 -9.67 13.50
CA GLN A 267 16.22 -9.64 14.88
C GLN A 267 15.92 -8.20 15.33
N ILE A 268 14.70 -7.97 15.80
CA ILE A 268 14.38 -6.76 16.58
C ILE A 268 14.87 -6.99 18.02
N MET A 269 16.05 -6.46 18.35
CA MET A 269 16.59 -6.53 19.70
C MET A 269 15.75 -5.68 20.66
N SER A 270 15.24 -4.54 20.21
CA SER A 270 14.33 -3.70 20.98
C SER A 270 13.47 -2.86 20.05
N GLY A 271 12.15 -3.06 20.11
CA GLY A 271 11.17 -2.19 19.43
C GLY A 271 10.60 -1.13 20.37
N PHE A 272 9.29 -1.14 20.57
CA PHE A 272 8.62 -0.21 21.48
C PHE A 272 9.05 -0.42 22.93
N ARG A 273 9.28 0.69 23.63
CA ARG A 273 9.54 0.71 25.07
C ARG A 273 8.46 1.52 25.76
N THR A 274 7.75 0.93 26.71
CA THR A 274 6.87 1.71 27.58
C THR A 274 7.68 2.82 28.28
N PRO A 275 7.13 4.02 28.50
CA PRO A 275 7.80 5.05 29.28
C PRO A 275 8.36 4.57 30.64
N ILE A 276 7.65 3.68 31.35
CA ILE A 276 8.13 3.12 32.62
C ILE A 276 9.35 2.19 32.41
N TYR A 277 9.32 1.30 31.42
CA TYR A 277 10.44 0.42 31.10
C TYR A 277 11.67 1.21 30.65
N ASN A 278 11.45 2.21 29.81
CA ASN A 278 12.53 3.04 29.28
C ASN A 278 13.22 3.87 30.38
N HIS A 279 12.48 4.27 31.43
CA HIS A 279 13.05 4.97 32.57
C HIS A 279 13.92 4.07 33.45
N SER A 280 13.57 2.79 33.60
CA SER A 280 14.30 1.83 34.43
C SER A 280 15.43 1.10 33.69
N GLY A 281 15.33 0.94 32.38
CA GLY A 281 16.25 0.13 31.57
C GLY A 281 17.28 0.90 30.73
N GLY A 282 17.18 2.23 30.61
CA GLY A 282 18.07 3.05 29.77
C GLY A 282 19.05 3.95 30.54
N ASN A 283 20.05 4.49 29.84
CA ASN A 283 21.03 5.43 30.38
C ASN A 283 20.34 6.60 31.13
N THR A 284 20.49 6.64 32.46
CA THR A 284 19.79 7.57 33.37
C THR A 284 20.20 9.04 33.20
N GLY A 285 21.21 9.31 32.37
CA GLY A 285 21.67 10.64 31.98
C GLY A 285 20.72 11.38 31.03
N GLY A 286 19.47 11.64 31.44
CA GLY A 286 18.55 12.62 30.86
C GLY A 286 18.08 12.42 29.40
N ARG A 287 18.75 11.58 28.59
CA ARG A 287 18.40 11.30 27.18
C ARG A 287 17.38 10.17 27.04
N ALA A 288 17.32 9.25 28.01
CA ALA A 288 16.33 8.18 28.03
C ALA A 288 14.90 8.75 27.95
N SER A 289 14.61 9.85 28.66
CA SER A 289 13.28 10.47 28.66
C SER A 289 12.81 11.02 27.31
N LEU A 290 13.67 11.10 26.28
CA LEU A 290 13.28 11.51 24.92
C LEU A 290 13.55 10.42 23.89
N SER A 291 13.71 9.17 24.34
CA SER A 291 13.93 8.00 23.47
C SER A 291 12.80 7.85 22.46
N ARG A 292 13.18 7.64 21.19
CA ARG A 292 12.25 7.39 20.08
C ARG A 292 11.54 6.03 20.21
N HIS A 293 12.12 5.06 20.93
CA HIS A 293 11.44 3.79 21.22
C HIS A 293 10.11 3.97 21.95
N MET A 294 9.96 5.03 22.75
CA MET A 294 8.68 5.30 23.45
C MET A 294 7.58 5.82 22.53
N TYR A 295 7.91 6.18 21.29
CA TYR A 295 6.97 6.73 20.31
C TYR A 295 6.66 5.73 19.19
N GLY A 296 7.17 4.49 19.30
CA GLY A 296 6.92 3.43 18.33
C GLY A 296 7.64 3.61 16.99
N ASP A 297 8.55 4.59 16.91
CA ASP A 297 9.19 4.98 15.65
C ASP A 297 10.69 4.68 15.61
N ALA A 298 11.18 3.84 16.53
CA ALA A 298 12.55 3.34 16.57
C ALA A 298 12.64 1.84 16.87
N ALA A 299 13.69 1.21 16.34
CA ALA A 299 14.08 -0.16 16.62
C ALA A 299 15.61 -0.28 16.71
N ASP A 300 16.05 -1.18 17.58
CA ASP A 300 17.43 -1.67 17.62
C ASP A 300 17.44 -3.04 16.94
N ILE A 301 18.23 -3.19 15.88
CA ILE A 301 18.18 -4.35 14.98
C ILE A 301 19.56 -4.94 14.70
N PHE A 302 19.57 -6.20 14.30
CA PHE A 302 20.71 -6.86 13.66
C PHE A 302 20.24 -8.00 12.73
N VAL A 303 21.03 -8.32 11.71
CA VAL A 303 20.80 -9.50 10.85
C VAL A 303 21.27 -10.74 11.61
N ASP A 304 20.44 -11.78 11.65
CA ASP A 304 20.65 -13.01 12.42
C ASP A 304 20.01 -14.17 11.65
N ASN A 305 20.64 -14.56 10.54
CA ASN A 305 20.07 -15.52 9.61
C ASN A 305 19.98 -16.93 10.21
N ASP A 306 20.97 -17.32 11.03
CA ASP A 306 21.00 -18.63 11.69
C ASP A 306 20.19 -18.68 13.00
N ARG A 307 19.66 -17.54 13.45
CA ARG A 307 18.80 -17.37 14.64
C ARG A 307 19.53 -17.74 15.93
N ASN A 308 20.84 -17.51 16.00
CA ASN A 308 21.64 -17.77 17.19
C ASN A 308 21.58 -16.63 18.24
N GLY A 309 20.90 -15.52 17.91
CA GLY A 309 20.71 -14.37 18.80
C GLY A 309 21.89 -13.39 18.79
N VAL A 310 22.82 -13.53 17.85
CA VAL A 310 23.99 -12.69 17.63
C VAL A 310 23.96 -12.19 16.18
N MET A 311 24.52 -11.00 15.96
CA MET A 311 24.64 -10.43 14.61
C MET A 311 25.52 -11.31 13.72
N ASP A 312 25.14 -11.47 12.46
CA ASP A 312 25.97 -12.09 11.44
C ASP A 312 27.19 -11.22 11.10
N ASP A 313 28.29 -11.85 10.69
CA ASP A 313 29.46 -11.18 10.10
C ASP A 313 29.10 -10.68 8.69
N LEU A 314 28.54 -9.48 8.62
CA LEU A 314 28.04 -8.88 7.38
C LEU A 314 29.17 -8.39 6.50
N ASN A 315 30.32 -8.02 7.08
CA ASN A 315 31.45 -7.49 6.32
C ASN A 315 32.40 -8.60 5.80
N GLY A 316 32.28 -9.84 6.32
CA GLY A 316 33.01 -11.02 5.90
C GLY A 316 34.45 -11.10 6.42
N ASP A 317 34.80 -10.40 7.50
CA ASP A 317 36.15 -10.33 8.05
C ASP A 317 36.45 -11.40 9.12
N GLY A 318 35.46 -12.23 9.45
CA GLY A 318 35.52 -13.30 10.44
C GLY A 318 35.28 -12.85 11.88
N ARG A 319 34.80 -11.62 12.10
CA ARG A 319 34.47 -11.07 13.42
C ARG A 319 33.04 -10.57 13.43
N VAL A 320 32.45 -10.58 14.62
CA VAL A 320 31.14 -9.96 14.87
C VAL A 320 31.36 -8.74 15.76
N ASP A 321 31.39 -7.56 15.16
CA ASP A 321 31.74 -6.32 15.84
C ASP A 321 31.00 -5.09 15.26
N PRO A 322 31.24 -3.85 15.75
CA PRO A 322 30.56 -2.66 15.24
C PRO A 322 30.70 -2.42 13.73
N ALA A 323 31.69 -3.01 13.05
CA ALA A 323 31.86 -2.90 11.61
C ALA A 323 30.72 -3.59 10.84
N ASP A 324 30.08 -4.61 11.41
CA ASP A 324 28.88 -5.23 10.85
C ASP A 324 27.65 -4.31 10.96
N SER A 325 27.50 -3.67 12.12
CA SER A 325 26.50 -2.61 12.31
C SER A 325 26.71 -1.44 11.35
N GLU A 326 27.94 -1.15 10.93
CA GLU A 326 28.20 -0.14 9.91
C GLU A 326 27.66 -0.51 8.53
N VAL A 327 27.57 -1.80 8.19
CA VAL A 327 26.94 -2.27 6.94
C VAL A 327 25.45 -1.90 6.96
N VAL A 328 24.74 -2.26 8.03
CA VAL A 328 23.31 -1.91 8.21
C VAL A 328 23.11 -0.40 8.24
N ALA A 329 23.99 0.34 8.92
CA ALA A 329 23.92 1.79 8.99
C ALA A 329 24.06 2.44 7.59
N ARG A 330 24.98 1.96 6.75
CA ARG A 330 25.13 2.45 5.37
C ARG A 330 23.90 2.15 4.52
N ALA A 331 23.34 0.94 4.62
CA ALA A 331 22.10 0.60 3.94
C ALA A 331 20.96 1.56 4.35
N ALA A 332 20.80 1.83 5.65
CA ALA A 332 19.83 2.80 6.14
C ALA A 332 20.06 4.22 5.58
N GLU A 333 21.30 4.66 5.41
CA GLU A 333 21.61 5.96 4.79
C GLU A 333 21.23 6.03 3.32
N ARG A 334 21.42 4.95 2.56
CA ARG A 334 20.98 4.87 1.16
C ARG A 334 19.47 4.88 1.03
N VAL A 335 18.78 4.15 1.90
CA VAL A 335 17.32 4.19 2.02
C VAL A 335 16.84 5.61 2.31
N GLU A 336 17.44 6.32 3.26
CA GLU A 336 17.06 7.71 3.55
C GLU A 336 17.35 8.67 2.39
N ALA A 337 18.39 8.41 1.58
CA ALA A 337 18.69 9.20 0.39
C ALA A 337 17.65 8.97 -0.72
N LYS A 338 17.21 7.71 -0.93
CA LYS A 338 16.15 7.34 -1.88
C LYS A 338 14.76 7.82 -1.39
N TYR A 339 14.51 7.78 -0.08
CA TYR A 339 13.22 8.09 0.55
C TYR A 339 13.37 9.11 1.71
N PRO A 340 13.54 10.42 1.41
CA PRO A 340 13.77 11.45 2.43
C PRO A 340 12.66 11.56 3.49
N ALA A 341 11.44 11.10 3.19
CA ALA A 341 10.32 11.07 4.14
C ALA A 341 10.53 10.09 5.31
N LEU A 342 11.48 9.14 5.19
CA LEU A 342 11.81 8.14 6.19
C LEU A 342 13.08 8.50 6.99
N VAL A 343 13.57 9.74 6.86
CA VAL A 343 14.78 10.22 7.55
C VAL A 343 14.65 10.13 9.07
N GLY A 344 15.70 9.66 9.73
CA GLY A 344 15.75 9.65 11.19
C GLY A 344 17.16 9.45 11.76
N GLY A 345 17.19 8.89 12.96
CA GLY A 345 18.41 8.53 13.65
C GLY A 345 18.96 7.17 13.20
N VAL A 346 20.29 7.08 13.14
CA VAL A 346 21.01 5.81 13.01
C VAL A 346 22.15 5.81 14.02
N GLY A 347 22.19 4.80 14.88
CA GLY A 347 23.18 4.68 15.96
C GLY A 347 23.88 3.33 15.90
N ILE A 348 25.20 3.32 16.03
CA ILE A 348 25.99 2.08 16.05
C ILE A 348 26.39 1.76 17.50
N TYR A 349 26.12 0.54 17.93
CA TYR A 349 26.39 0.11 19.30
C TYR A 349 27.28 -1.14 19.32
N PRO A 350 28.34 -1.15 20.15
CA PRO A 350 29.15 -2.34 20.33
C PRO A 350 28.42 -3.37 21.18
N ALA A 351 28.88 -4.62 21.09
CA ALA A 351 28.49 -5.67 22.02
C ALA A 351 28.77 -5.24 23.47
N CYS A 352 27.81 -5.49 24.35
CA CYS A 352 28.01 -5.40 25.79
C CYS A 352 26.98 -6.24 26.52
N CYS A 353 27.27 -6.56 27.78
CA CYS A 353 26.23 -6.64 28.80
C CYS A 353 25.10 -7.66 28.46
N GLY A 354 25.43 -8.74 27.76
CA GLY A 354 24.48 -9.80 27.37
C GLY A 354 23.88 -9.69 25.96
N HIS A 355 24.35 -8.78 25.11
CA HIS A 355 23.95 -8.70 23.69
C HIS A 355 25.16 -8.44 22.75
N GLY A 356 25.01 -8.84 21.49
CA GLY A 356 25.96 -8.54 20.40
C GLY A 356 25.92 -7.09 19.92
N PRO A 357 26.71 -6.72 18.89
CA PRO A 357 26.59 -5.41 18.27
C PRO A 357 25.20 -5.28 17.60
N PHE A 358 24.71 -4.04 17.52
CA PHE A 358 23.43 -3.75 16.88
C PHE A 358 23.41 -2.35 16.27
N THR A 359 22.41 -2.11 15.44
CA THR A 359 22.15 -0.81 14.82
C THR A 359 20.80 -0.27 15.30
N HIS A 360 20.81 0.91 15.89
CA HIS A 360 19.60 1.69 16.14
C HIS A 360 19.14 2.36 14.85
N VAL A 361 17.85 2.28 14.54
CA VAL A 361 17.20 2.96 13.42
C VAL A 361 15.88 3.58 13.88
N ASP A 362 15.61 4.81 13.45
CA ASP A 362 14.31 5.44 13.67
C ASP A 362 13.87 6.33 12.51
N VAL A 363 12.64 6.85 12.60
CA VAL A 363 12.01 7.76 11.61
C VAL A 363 11.58 9.09 12.24
N ARG A 364 12.42 9.65 13.13
CA ARG A 364 12.15 10.89 13.88
C ARG A 364 11.96 12.15 13.04
N GLY A 365 12.14 12.07 11.71
CA GLY A 365 11.93 13.16 10.77
C GLY A 365 13.11 14.12 10.63
N TYR A 366 14.26 13.80 11.23
CA TYR A 366 15.50 14.55 11.04
C TYR A 366 16.70 13.64 11.24
N ARG A 367 17.77 13.91 10.48
CA ARG A 367 18.98 13.10 10.50
C ARG A 367 19.71 13.23 11.84
N ALA A 368 20.07 12.10 12.43
CA ALA A 368 20.96 12.03 13.59
C ALA A 368 21.88 10.80 13.48
N ARG A 369 23.18 10.95 13.78
CA ARG A 369 24.14 9.85 13.80
C ARG A 369 24.97 9.87 15.05
N TRP A 370 25.21 8.70 15.63
CA TRP A 370 26.05 8.58 16.80
C TRP A 370 26.65 7.17 16.89
N ARG A 371 27.71 7.07 17.69
CA ARG A 371 28.17 5.79 18.21
C ARG A 371 27.80 5.75 19.69
N GLY A 372 27.03 4.74 20.06
CA GLY A 372 26.61 4.52 21.42
C GLY A 372 27.69 3.84 22.24
N THR A 373 27.53 3.90 23.55
CA THR A 373 28.21 2.99 24.48
C THR A 373 27.25 1.84 24.73
N GLY A 374 27.74 0.60 24.89
CA GLY A 374 26.93 -0.64 24.87
C GLY A 374 25.79 -0.79 25.90
N ASN A 375 25.41 0.26 26.63
CA ASN A 375 24.27 0.29 27.54
C ASN A 375 22.96 0.80 26.90
N GLY A 376 22.94 1.09 25.59
CA GLY A 376 21.77 1.63 24.89
C GLY A 376 21.55 3.12 25.09
#